data_AF-A0A445KW02-F1
#
_entry.id   AF-A0A445KW02-F1
#
_cell.length_a   1.000
_cell.length_b   1.000
_cell.length_c   1.000
_cell.angle_alpha   90.00
_cell.angle_beta   90.00
_cell.angle_gamma   90.00
#
_symmetry.space_group_name_H-M   'P 1'
#
loop_
_entity.id
_entity.type
_entity.pdbx_description
1 polymer ?
#
loop_
_entity_poly.entity_id
_entity_poly.type
_entity_poly.pdbx_seq_one_letter_code
_entity_poly.pdbx_strand_id
1 'polypeptide(L)'
;MKEAERFLILSNIDRLWKEHLQALKFVQQAVGLRGYAQRDPLIEYKLEGYNLFLDMMAQIRRNVMYSVYQFEPVLVEQDQDKTENRKSGKRNARTQVNPNPDPVGTVEPSTSSTTS
;
A
#
# COMPACT_ATOMS: atom_id res chain seq x y z
N MET A 1 6.71 -4.69 18.84
CA MET A 1 8.17 -4.83 18.61
C MET A 1 8.50 -5.97 17.66
N LYS A 2 8.27 -7.25 18.01
CA LYS A 2 8.62 -8.40 17.15
C LYS A 2 8.07 -8.35 15.71
N GLU A 3 6.82 -7.91 15.52
CA GLU A 3 6.23 -7.81 14.18
C GLU A 3 6.88 -6.72 13.33
N ALA A 4 7.21 -5.57 13.94
CA ALA A 4 7.90 -4.48 13.28
C ALA A 4 9.34 -4.87 12.91
N GLU A 5 10.06 -5.55 13.81
CA GLU A 5 11.39 -6.10 13.53
C GLU A 5 11.35 -7.10 12.36
N ARG A 6 10.40 -8.03 12.39
CA ARG A 6 10.20 -9.00 11.30
C ARG A 6 9.91 -8.30 9.97
N PHE A 7 9.06 -7.28 9.98
CA PHE A 7 8.73 -6.49 8.79
C PHE A 7 9.98 -5.78 8.24
N LEU A 8 10.76 -5.10 9.09
CA LEU A 8 11.98 -4.40 8.68
C LEU A 8 13.01 -5.36 8.08
N ILE A 9 13.23 -6.51 8.72
CA ILE A 9 14.17 -7.52 8.22
C ILE A 9 13.74 -8.02 6.85
N LEU A 10 12.47 -8.43 6.71
CA LEU A 10 11.94 -8.95 5.44
C LEU A 10 11.98 -7.90 4.33
N SER A 11 11.62 -6.67 4.64
CA SER A 11 11.67 -5.55 3.68
C SER A 11 13.09 -5.30 3.19
N ASN A 12 14.08 -5.34 4.09
CA ASN A 12 15.47 -5.14 3.71
C ASN A 12 16.01 -6.27 2.82
N ILE A 13 15.69 -7.52 3.17
CA ILE A 13 16.08 -8.70 2.38
C ILE A 13 15.46 -8.64 0.99
N ASP A 14 14.16 -8.35 0.88
CA ASP A 14 13.47 -8.28 -0.42
C ASP A 14 14.07 -7.20 -1.33
N ARG A 15 14.38 -6.02 -0.76
CA ARG A 15 15.04 -4.93 -1.50
C ARG A 15 16.40 -5.37 -2.04
N LEU A 16 17.28 -5.87 -1.18
CA LEU A 16 18.64 -6.25 -1.56
C LEU A 16 18.65 -7.45 -2.51
N TRP A 17 17.69 -8.36 -2.38
CA TRP A 17 17.54 -9.47 -3.31
C TRP A 17 17.17 -8.99 -4.72
N LYS A 18 16.24 -8.05 -4.84
CA LYS A 18 15.88 -7.45 -6.15
C LYS A 18 17.07 -6.72 -6.78
N GLU A 19 17.83 -5.96 -5.99
CA GLU A 19 19.05 -5.30 -6.44
C GLU A 19 20.11 -6.34 -6.90
N HIS A 20 20.29 -7.43 -6.15
CA HIS A 20 21.18 -8.52 -6.54
C HIS A 20 20.76 -9.20 -7.85
N LEU A 21 19.46 -9.46 -8.05
CA LEU A 21 18.96 -10.01 -9.30
C LEU A 21 19.22 -9.07 -10.49
N GLN A 22 19.05 -7.76 -10.30
CA GLN A 22 19.42 -6.77 -11.32
C GLN A 22 20.92 -6.81 -11.61
N ALA A 23 21.77 -6.84 -10.58
CA ALA A 23 23.22 -6.97 -10.73
C ALA A 23 23.64 -8.22 -11.50
N LEU A 24 23.01 -9.38 -11.22
CA LEU A 24 23.25 -10.62 -11.97
C LEU A 24 22.91 -10.49 -13.46
N LYS A 25 21.88 -9.72 -13.83
CA LYS A 25 21.58 -9.44 -15.25
C LYS A 25 22.70 -8.66 -15.93
N PHE A 26 23.29 -7.68 -15.25
CA PHE A 26 24.44 -6.95 -15.77
C PHE A 26 25.68 -7.84 -15.91
N VAL A 27 25.98 -8.68 -14.92
CA VAL A 27 27.09 -9.64 -15.01
C VAL A 27 26.88 -10.59 -16.20
N GLN A 28 25.67 -11.10 -16.39
CA GLN A 28 25.35 -11.96 -17.54
C GLN A 28 25.65 -11.27 -18.89
N GLN A 29 25.32 -9.99 -19.02
CA GLN A 29 25.61 -9.20 -20.23
C GLN A 29 27.11 -8.92 -20.38
N ALA A 30 27.79 -8.52 -19.31
CA ALA A 30 29.21 -8.19 -19.31
C ALA A 30 30.08 -9.40 -19.67
N VAL A 31 29.77 -10.56 -19.10
CA VAL A 31 30.48 -11.81 -19.36
C VAL A 31 30.22 -12.31 -20.79
N GLY A 32 29.01 -12.09 -21.34
CA GLY A 32 28.73 -12.34 -22.75
C GLY A 32 29.60 -11.51 -23.70
N LEU A 33 29.91 -10.26 -23.33
CA LEU A 33 30.82 -9.39 -24.08
C LEU A 33 32.30 -9.77 -23.90
N ARG A 34 32.69 -10.29 -22.73
CA ARG A 34 34.08 -10.73 -22.41
C ARG A 34 34.42 -12.13 -22.90
N GLY A 35 33.43 -12.96 -23.25
CA GLY A 35 33.65 -14.30 -23.80
C GLY A 35 34.55 -14.36 -25.05
N TYR A 36 34.74 -13.23 -25.72
CA TYR A 36 35.73 -13.09 -26.80
C TYR A 36 37.20 -13.15 -26.32
N ALA A 37 37.47 -13.02 -25.01
CA ALA A 37 38.81 -12.97 -24.42
C ALA A 37 39.36 -14.34 -23.96
N GLN A 38 38.84 -15.46 -24.49
CA GLN A 38 39.27 -16.84 -24.20
C GLN A 38 39.07 -17.35 -22.76
N ARG A 39 38.36 -16.59 -21.92
CA ARG A 39 37.90 -17.04 -20.59
C ARG A 39 36.52 -17.67 -20.72
N ASP A 40 36.28 -18.78 -20.00
CA ASP A 40 34.99 -19.47 -20.03
C ASP A 40 33.86 -18.60 -19.44
N PRO A 41 32.83 -18.29 -20.25
CA PRO A 41 31.52 -17.80 -19.90
C PRO A 41 31.09 -17.97 -18.45
N LEU A 42 31.00 -19.26 -18.17
CA LEU A 42 30.28 -19.81 -17.06
C LEU A 42 31.08 -19.66 -15.77
N ILE A 43 32.40 -19.71 -15.86
CA ILE A 43 33.29 -19.59 -14.71
C ILE A 43 33.28 -18.15 -14.19
N GLU A 44 33.38 -17.16 -15.09
CA GLU A 44 33.34 -15.75 -14.69
C GLU A 44 31.99 -15.37 -14.09
N TYR A 45 30.88 -15.77 -14.71
CA TYR A 45 29.54 -15.54 -14.18
C TYR A 45 29.37 -16.11 -12.77
N LYS A 46 29.83 -17.35 -12.54
CA LYS A 46 29.76 -17.99 -11.22
C LYS A 46 30.59 -17.25 -10.18
N LEU A 47 31.81 -16.85 -10.53
CA LEU A 47 32.73 -16.17 -9.60
C LEU A 47 32.20 -14.77 -9.24
N GLU A 48 31.85 -13.97 -10.25
CA GLU A 48 31.36 -12.60 -10.05
C GLU A 48 29.99 -12.59 -9.37
N GLY A 49 29.09 -13.50 -9.77
CA GLY A 49 27.79 -13.69 -9.11
C GLY A 49 27.91 -14.11 -7.65
N TYR A 50 28.86 -15.01 -7.32
CA TYR A 50 29.11 -15.40 -5.93
C TYR A 50 29.66 -14.24 -5.09
N ASN A 51 30.57 -13.43 -5.64
CA ASN A 51 31.07 -12.24 -4.95
C ASN A 51 29.95 -11.23 -4.65
N LEU A 52 29.04 -10.99 -5.61
CA LEU A 52 27.87 -10.15 -5.41
C LEU A 52 26.94 -10.71 -4.32
N PHE A 53 26.78 -12.03 -4.26
CA PHE A 53 25.99 -12.68 -3.21
C PHE A 53 26.60 -12.47 -1.82
N LEU A 54 27.92 -12.63 -1.68
CA LEU A 54 28.63 -12.39 -0.42
C LEU A 54 28.47 -10.95 0.07
N ASP A 55 28.57 -9.98 -0.86
CA ASP A 55 28.38 -8.57 -0.54
C ASP A 55 26.94 -8.28 -0.11
N MET A 56 25.94 -8.76 -0.86
CA MET A 56 24.53 -8.66 -0.48
C MET A 56 24.28 -9.22 0.93
N MET A 57 24.83 -10.40 1.25
CA MET A 57 24.71 -11.00 2.58
C MET A 57 25.36 -10.16 3.68
N ALA A 58 26.49 -9.51 3.41
CA ALA A 58 27.11 -8.58 4.34
C ALA A 58 26.27 -7.33 4.55
N GLN A 59 25.68 -6.78 3.48
CA GLN A 59 24.77 -5.64 3.55
C GLN A 59 23.49 -5.95 4.33
N ILE A 60 22.87 -7.12 4.13
CA ILE A 60 21.70 -7.56 4.90
C ILE A 60 22.03 -7.55 6.40
N ARG A 61 23.13 -8.21 6.80
CA ARG A 61 23.52 -8.27 8.22
C ARG A 61 23.72 -6.88 8.82
N ARG A 62 24.43 -6.01 8.10
CA ARG A 62 24.69 -4.63 8.52
C ARG A 62 23.37 -3.85 8.68
N ASN A 63 22.51 -3.90 7.68
CA ASN A 63 21.26 -3.15 7.68
C ASN A 63 20.29 -3.63 8.77
N VAL A 64 20.20 -4.93 8.99
CA VAL A 64 19.37 -5.49 10.06
C VAL A 64 19.86 -5.02 11.43
N MET A 65 21.17 -5.05 11.69
CA MET A 65 21.74 -4.52 12.93
C MET A 65 21.36 -3.04 13.12
N TYR A 66 21.65 -2.18 12.14
CA TYR A 66 21.30 -0.76 12.23
C TYR A 66 19.80 -0.51 12.40
N SER A 67 18.97 -1.26 11.67
CA SER A 67 17.51 -1.09 11.71
C SER A 67 16.96 -1.43 13.09
N VAL A 68 17.48 -2.46 13.77
CA VAL A 68 17.04 -2.82 15.12
C VAL A 68 17.48 -1.77 16.15
N TYR A 69 18.69 -1.24 16.05
CA TYR A 69 19.19 -0.23 17.01
C TYR A 69 18.59 1.16 16.84
N GLN A 70 18.22 1.55 15.62
CA GLN A 70 17.65 2.87 15.32
C GLN A 70 16.13 2.90 15.43
N PHE A 71 15.47 1.76 15.63
CA PHE A 71 14.01 1.67 15.62
C PHE A 71 13.41 2.27 16.90
N GLU A 72 12.78 3.44 16.77
CA GLU A 72 11.96 4.05 17.80
C GLU A 72 10.47 3.81 17.46
N PRO A 73 9.74 3.00 18.24
CA PRO A 73 8.34 2.71 17.97
C PRO A 73 7.48 3.94 18.26
N VAL A 74 6.95 4.58 17.21
CA VAL A 74 5.89 5.58 17.38
C VAL A 74 4.60 4.84 17.74
N LEU A 75 4.12 5.06 18.96
CA LEU A 75 2.83 4.54 19.41
C LEU A 75 1.73 5.35 18.71
N VAL A 76 1.06 4.73 17.76
CA VAL A 76 -0.18 5.27 17.19
C VAL A 76 -1.30 4.77 18.10
N GLU A 77 -1.88 5.67 18.91
CA GLU A 77 -3.11 5.39 19.62
C GLU A 77 -4.19 5.05 18.59
N GLN A 78 -4.68 3.81 18.67
CA GLN A 78 -5.70 3.32 17.77
C GLN A 78 -7.05 3.82 18.28
N ASP A 79 -7.53 4.95 17.75
CA ASP A 79 -8.91 5.41 17.89
C ASP A 79 -9.86 4.43 17.17
N GLN A 80 -10.09 3.26 17.77
CA GLN A 80 -11.12 2.32 17.35
C GLN A 80 -12.18 2.21 18.43
N ASP A 81 -13.11 3.17 18.41
CA ASP A 81 -14.49 2.98 18.89
C ASP A 81 -15.31 4.23 18.54
N LYS A 82 -16.17 4.16 17.49
CA LYS A 82 -17.38 5.01 17.36
C LYS A 82 -18.25 4.81 16.11
N THR A 83 -17.94 3.93 15.16
CA THR A 83 -18.69 3.92 13.87
C THR A 83 -19.91 2.99 13.81
N GLU A 84 -20.13 2.07 14.76
CA GLU A 84 -21.23 1.09 14.62
C GLU A 84 -22.58 1.45 15.29
N ASN A 85 -22.67 2.42 16.19
CA ASN A 85 -23.91 2.63 16.98
C ASN A 85 -24.95 3.60 16.37
N ARG A 86 -24.87 3.96 15.08
CA ARG A 86 -25.77 4.96 14.46
C ARG A 86 -26.95 4.41 13.67
N LYS A 87 -27.07 3.08 13.49
CA LYS A 87 -28.10 2.47 12.61
C LYS A 87 -29.36 1.91 13.31
N SER A 88 -29.47 1.90 14.65
CA SER A 88 -30.61 1.25 15.34
C SER A 88 -31.76 2.17 15.80
N GLY A 89 -31.72 3.48 15.54
CA GLY A 89 -32.63 4.46 16.18
C GLY A 89 -33.83 5.00 15.38
N LYS A 90 -34.06 4.60 14.12
CA LYS A 90 -35.18 5.13 13.31
C LYS A 90 -36.07 4.03 12.74
N ARG A 91 -36.83 3.38 13.63
CA ARG A 91 -38.11 2.74 13.29
C ARG A 91 -39.14 3.22 14.31
N ASN A 92 -40.30 3.66 13.82
CA ASN A 92 -41.56 3.96 14.52
C ASN A 92 -41.91 5.45 14.72
N ALA A 93 -42.48 6.05 13.67
CA ALA A 93 -43.67 6.90 13.78
C ALA A 93 -44.37 6.95 12.42
N ARG A 94 -45.30 6.02 12.17
CA ARG A 94 -46.24 6.08 11.04
C ARG A 94 -47.66 6.18 11.63
N THR A 95 -48.40 7.17 11.13
CA THR A 95 -49.87 7.27 11.08
C THR A 95 -50.61 7.72 12.34
N GLN A 96 -51.24 8.90 12.29
CA GLN A 96 -52.70 9.08 12.34
C GLN A 96 -53.08 10.51 11.87
N VAL A 97 -53.72 10.63 10.69
CA VAL A 97 -55.16 10.93 10.46
C VAL A 97 -55.44 12.43 10.37
N ASN A 98 -55.78 12.87 9.16
CA ASN A 98 -56.34 14.17 8.81
C ASN A 98 -57.86 14.14 9.07
N PRO A 99 -58.49 15.24 9.50
CA PRO A 99 -59.57 15.75 8.66
C PRO A 99 -59.59 17.29 8.59
N ASN A 100 -59.65 17.80 7.36
CA ASN A 100 -60.09 19.17 7.07
C ASN A 100 -61.62 19.27 7.30
N PRO A 101 -62.18 20.47 7.56
CA PRO A 101 -62.84 21.19 6.46
C PRO A 101 -62.67 22.72 6.50
N ASP A 102 -62.71 23.31 5.30
CA ASP A 102 -62.58 24.75 4.98
C ASP A 102 -63.77 25.60 5.51
N PRO A 103 -63.79 26.96 5.37
CA PRO A 103 -64.02 27.58 4.06
C PRO A 103 -63.41 28.99 3.80
N VAL A 104 -63.15 29.23 2.51
CA VAL A 104 -63.47 30.47 1.77
C VAL A 104 -62.60 31.70 1.97
N GLY A 105 -62.04 32.19 0.86
CA GLY A 105 -61.56 33.57 0.78
C GLY A 105 -60.75 33.96 -0.44
N THR A 106 -61.36 33.95 -1.63
CA THR A 106 -61.08 34.84 -2.79
C THR A 106 -60.02 34.42 -3.83
N VAL A 107 -60.50 33.74 -4.90
CA VAL A 107 -60.47 34.11 -6.34
C VAL A 107 -59.59 35.33 -6.74
N GLU A 108 -58.86 35.44 -7.86
CA GLU A 108 -58.69 34.70 -9.13
C GLU A 108 -57.54 35.39 -9.96
N PRO A 109 -57.43 35.32 -11.31
CA PRO A 109 -56.43 34.54 -12.07
C PRO A 109 -55.43 35.39 -12.89
N SER A 110 -54.49 34.75 -13.61
CA SER A 110 -54.36 34.84 -15.09
C SER A 110 -53.02 34.31 -15.66
N THR A 111 -53.15 33.24 -16.44
CA THR A 111 -52.68 33.03 -17.83
C THR A 111 -51.18 32.91 -18.19
N SER A 112 -50.81 31.65 -18.49
CA SER A 112 -50.22 31.14 -19.76
C SER A 112 -48.93 31.71 -20.34
N SER A 113 -47.95 30.84 -20.65
CA SER A 113 -47.71 30.36 -22.04
C SER A 113 -46.45 29.48 -22.19
N THR A 114 -46.68 28.24 -22.62
CA THR A 114 -46.13 27.50 -23.78
C THR A 114 -44.78 27.87 -24.42
N THR A 115 -44.05 26.82 -24.83
CA THR A 115 -43.01 26.73 -25.92
C THR A 115 -41.63 27.29 -25.55
N SER A 116 -40.50 26.62 -25.81
CA SER A 116 -40.15 25.69 -26.89
C SER A 116 -39.02 24.75 -26.49
#